data_AF-A0A6I6N1W8-F1
#
_entry.id   AF-A0A6I6N1W8-F1
#
_cell.length_a   1.000
_cell.length_b   1.000
_cell.length_c   1.000
_cell.angle_alpha   90.00
_cell.angle_beta   90.00
_cell.angle_gamma   90.00
#
_symmetry.space_group_name_H-M   'P 1'
#
loop_
_entity.id
_entity.type
_entity.pdbx_description
1 polymer ?
#
loop_
_entity_poly.entity_id
_entity_poly.type
_entity_poly.pdbx_seq_one_letter_code
_entity_poly.pdbx_strand_id
1 'polypeptide(L)' 'MGGQSVKLQFRKSGTSTYTTVKTVTTDSSGNLRTTATASAGGYWRYSYGGISTTPGVSATGVYVGVK' A
#
# COMPACT_ATOMS: atom_id res chain seq x y z
N MET A 1 18.04 6.88 4.77
CA MET A 1 16.88 6.31 5.49
C MET A 1 16.15 5.40 4.52
N GLY A 2 16.65 4.19 4.30
CA GLY A 2 16.02 3.18 3.44
C GLY A 2 15.80 1.90 4.22
N GLY A 3 14.91 1.03 3.76
CA GLY A 3 14.55 -0.19 4.48
C GLY A 3 13.23 -0.11 5.27
N GLN A 4 12.44 0.94 5.09
CA GLN A 4 11.13 1.07 5.71
C GLN A 4 10.13 0.11 5.07
N SER A 5 9.45 -0.69 5.89
CA SER A 5 8.40 -1.62 5.45
C SER A 5 7.06 -0.91 5.28
N VAL A 6 6.54 -0.91 4.07
CA VAL A 6 5.25 -0.32 3.68
C VAL A 6 4.31 -1.44 3.21
N LYS A 7 3.08 -1.44 3.70
CA LYS A 7 2.05 -2.42 3.34
C LYS A 7 1.23 -1.88 2.17
N LEU A 8 1.23 -2.58 1.05
CA LEU A 8 0.28 -2.36 -0.02
C LEU A 8 -1.05 -3.03 0.35
N GLN A 9 -2.10 -2.23 0.42
CA GLN A 9 -3.43 -2.65 0.78
C GLN A 9 -4.40 -2.49 -0.39
N PHE A 10 -5.30 -3.46 -0.51
CA PHE A 10 -6.39 -3.45 -1.46
C PHE A 10 -7.73 -3.52 -0.73
N ARG A 11 -8.70 -2.78 -1.23
CA ARG A 11 -10.11 -2.83 -0.79
C ARG A 11 -10.97 -2.99 -2.02
N LYS A 12 -11.72 -4.08 -2.12
CA LYS A 12 -12.66 -4.28 -3.23
C LYS A 12 -13.74 -3.18 -3.25
N SER A 13 -14.15 -2.75 -4.43
CA SER A 13 -15.27 -1.80 -4.54
C SER A 13 -16.54 -2.42 -3.93
N GLY A 14 -17.24 -1.67 -3.09
CA GLY A 14 -18.38 -2.16 -2.32
C GLY A 14 -18.03 -2.78 -0.96
N THR A 15 -16.75 -2.93 -0.61
CA THR A 15 -16.32 -3.28 0.75
C THR A 15 -15.68 -2.08 1.46
N SER A 16 -15.67 -2.11 2.79
CA SER A 16 -15.00 -1.11 3.63
C SER A 16 -13.62 -1.55 4.13
N THR A 17 -13.34 -2.85 4.11
CA THR A 17 -12.13 -3.45 4.68
C THR A 17 -10.96 -3.45 3.70
N TYR A 18 -9.85 -2.86 4.12
CA TYR A 18 -8.56 -2.96 3.43
C TYR A 18 -7.81 -4.21 3.87
N THR A 19 -7.40 -5.04 2.92
CA THR A 19 -6.55 -6.20 3.17
C THR A 19 -5.14 -5.90 2.69
N THR A 20 -4.13 -6.32 3.46
CA THR A 20 -2.74 -6.20 3.02
C THR A 20 -2.47 -7.31 2.01
N VAL A 21 -2.16 -6.93 0.78
CA VAL A 21 -1.86 -7.89 -0.30
C VAL A 21 -0.37 -8.07 -0.51
N LYS A 22 0.45 -7.10 -0.09
CA LYS A 22 1.91 -7.21 -0.14
C LYS A 22 2.56 -6.29 0.89
N THR A 23 3.73 -6.68 1.39
CA THR A 23 4.64 -5.79 2.11
C THR A 23 5.83 -5.50 1.22
N VAL A 24 6.18 -4.22 1.09
CA VAL A 24 7.24 -3.73 0.22
C VAL A 24 8.20 -2.92 1.06
N THR A 25 9.49 -3.11 0.82
CA THR A 25 10.55 -2.37 1.51
C THR A 25 11.02 -1.23 0.62
N THR A 26 11.16 -0.04 1.18
CA THR A 26 11.74 1.12 0.48
C THR A 26 13.21 0.90 0.18
N ASP A 27 13.67 1.42 -0.96
CA ASP A 27 15.08 1.44 -1.30
C ASP A 27 15.88 2.42 -0.41
N SER A 28 17.20 2.49 -0.61
CA SER A 28 18.11 3.38 0.14
C SER A 28 17.75 4.87 0.02
N SER A 29 17.01 5.24 -1.03
CA SER A 29 16.56 6.59 -1.34
C SER A 29 15.11 6.87 -0.92
N GLY A 30 14.41 5.88 -0.33
CA GLY A 30 13.03 6.00 0.11
C GLY A 30 11.99 5.74 -0.98
N ASN A 31 12.39 5.29 -2.18
CA ASN A 31 11.44 4.96 -3.23
C ASN A 31 10.83 3.58 -3.00
N LEU A 32 9.57 3.43 -3.44
CA LEU A 32 8.83 2.19 -3.34
C LEU A 32 8.21 1.86 -4.70
N ARG A 33 8.48 0.67 -5.21
CA ARG A 33 7.85 0.16 -6.44
C ARG A 33 7.41 -1.27 -6.20
N THR A 34 6.17 -1.57 -6.52
CA THR A 34 5.69 -2.95 -6.55
C THR A 34 4.59 -3.11 -7.59
N THR A 35 4.41 -4.35 -8.02
CA THR A 35 3.29 -4.78 -8.85
C THR A 35 2.46 -5.78 -8.05
N ALA A 36 1.14 -5.64 -8.18
CA ALA A 36 0.18 -6.55 -7.61
C ALA A 36 -0.99 -6.69 -8.59
N THR A 37 -1.44 -7.91 -8.79
CA THR A 37 -2.56 -8.20 -9.68
C THR A 37 -3.86 -7.94 -8.95
N ALA A 38 -4.69 -7.06 -9.49
CA ALA A 38 -6.06 -6.89 -9.03
C ALA A 38 -6.92 -7.97 -9.70
N SER A 39 -7.61 -8.80 -8.91
CA SER A 39 -8.61 -9.75 -9.43
C SER A 39 -10.00 -9.12 -9.54
N ALA A 40 -10.19 -7.91 -8.98
CA ALA A 40 -11.45 -7.18 -8.97
C ALA A 40 -11.17 -5.67 -8.90
N GLY A 41 -12.15 -4.86 -9.33
CA GLY A 41 -12.06 -3.41 -9.23
C GLY A 41 -12.20 -2.94 -7.78
N GLY A 42 -11.41 -1.96 -7.38
CA GLY A 42 -11.38 -1.49 -6.00
C GLY A 42 -10.36 -0.40 -5.74
N TYR A 43 -10.08 -0.13 -4.47
CA TYR A 43 -9.20 0.92 -3.99
C TYR A 43 -7.88 0.33 -3.51
N TRP A 44 -6.78 0.92 -3.96
CA TRP A 44 -5.43 0.57 -3.57
C TRP A 44 -4.83 1.70 -2.74
N ARG A 45 -4.13 1.35 -1.65
CA ARG A 45 -3.37 2.33 -0.85
C ARG A 45 -2.10 1.73 -0.29
N TYR A 46 -1.10 2.57 -0.11
CA TYR A 46 0.07 2.23 0.71
C TYR A 46 -0.18 2.65 2.16
N SER A 47 0.15 1.78 3.10
CA SER A 47 0.08 2.04 4.54
C SER A 47 1.45 1.78 5.14
N TYR A 48 2.08 2.86 5.61
CA TYR A 48 3.34 2.80 6.33
C TYR A 48 3.05 2.68 7.82
N GLY A 49 3.60 1.64 8.46
CA GLY A 49 3.37 1.35 9.88
C GLY A 49 4.06 2.31 10.85
N GLY A 50 4.98 3.14 10.36
CA GLY A 50 5.82 3.98 11.21
C GLY A 50 6.98 3.22 11.85
N ILE A 51 8.00 3.97 12.26
CA ILE A 51 9.08 3.51 13.14
C ILE A 51 9.28 4.55 14.25
N SER A 52 10.20 4.30 15.19
CA SER A 52 10.46 5.18 16.34
C SER A 52 10.72 6.65 15.98
N THR A 53 11.23 6.93 14.78
CA THR A 53 11.59 8.28 14.32
C THR A 53 10.68 8.83 13.23
N THR A 54 9.71 8.07 12.72
CA THR A 54 8.81 8.52 11.65
C THR A 54 7.40 7.98 11.87
N PRO A 55 6.38 8.83 12.04
CA PRO A 55 5.01 8.40 12.24
C PRO A 55 4.50 7.55 11.06
N GLY A 56 3.66 6.57 11.35
CA GLY A 56 2.98 5.78 10.32
C GLY A 56 1.95 6.64 9.59
N VAL A 57 1.93 6.55 8.25
CA VAL A 57 0.99 7.28 7.40
C VAL A 57 0.33 6.30 6.43
N SER A 58 -0.95 6.51 6.15
CA SER A 58 -1.62 5.77 5.07
C SER A 58 -1.93 6.74 3.94
N ALA A 59 -1.56 6.35 2.73
CA ALA A 59 -1.85 7.11 1.53
C ALA A 59 -3.36 7.12 1.23
N THR A 60 -3.80 8.16 0.53
CA THR A 60 -5.16 8.25 -0.03
C THR A 60 -5.38 7.08 -0.99
N GLY A 61 -6.51 6.37 -0.83
CA GLY A 61 -6.83 5.23 -1.69
C GLY A 61 -7.13 5.65 -3.12
N VAL A 62 -6.49 5.01 -4.08
CA VAL A 62 -6.70 5.22 -5.52
C VAL A 62 -7.58 4.10 -6.06
N TYR A 63 -8.62 4.46 -6.82
CA TYR A 63 -9.47 3.47 -7.46
C TYR A 63 -8.79 2.86 -8.70
N VAL A 64 -8.83 1.54 -8.82
CA VAL A 64 -8.32 0.76 -9.94
C VAL A 64 -9.44 -0.15 -10.41
N GLY A 65 -9.91 0.05 -11.64
CA GLY A 65 -10.85 -0.84 -12.30
C GLY A 65 -10.12 -1.93 -13.08
N VAL A 66 -10.56 -3.18 -12.93
CA VAL A 66 -10.18 -4.27 -13.85
C VAL A 66 -11.28 -4.44 -14.88
N LYS A 67 -10.89 -4.70 -16.14
CA LYS A 67 -11.78 -4.82 -17.29
C LYS A 67 -11.96 -6.29 -17.66
#